data_AF-A0A7K4F5C7-F1
#
_entry.id   AF-A0A7K4F5C7-F1
#
_cell.length_a   1.000
_cell.length_b   1.000
_cell.length_c   1.000
_cell.angle_alpha   90.00
_cell.angle_beta   90.00
_cell.angle_gamma   90.00
#
_symmetry.space_group_name_H-M   'P 1'
#
loop_
_entity.id
_entity.type
_entity.pdbx_description
1 polymer ?
#
loop_
_entity_poly.entity_id
_entity_poly.type
_entity_poly.pdbx_seq_one_letter_code
_entity_poly.pdbx_strand_id
1 'polypeptide(L)'
;MDILQLIQANLLTPIILFFLFGIIAARIKSDLKMPEAISEFLPIYLLAAIGLHGGIEMRNTGFENMLIPMLVAIGLSLLFTLNHYQILRRLGKFNLFDSYALASTYGAVGAVHFSVGLSFLKNQGVTSEGYIAAILAV
;
A
#
# COMPACT_ATOMS: atom_id res chain seq x y z
N MET A 1 3.56 -0.60 25.64
CA MET A 1 4.92 -0.68 25.05
C MET A 1 5.63 0.62 25.34
N ASP A 2 6.90 0.59 25.70
CA ASP A 2 7.72 1.80 25.80
C ASP A 2 7.92 2.40 24.38
N ILE A 3 8.05 3.73 24.26
CA ILE A 3 8.26 4.43 22.97
C ILE A 3 9.47 3.86 22.23
N LEU A 4 10.54 3.55 22.97
CA LEU A 4 11.74 2.92 22.42
C LEU A 4 11.45 1.56 21.78
N GLN A 5 10.60 0.74 22.40
CA GLN A 5 10.20 -0.56 21.85
C GLN A 5 9.34 -0.38 20.59
N LEU A 6 8.48 0.63 20.53
CA LEU A 6 7.66 0.92 19.35
C LEU A 6 8.52 1.37 18.16
N ILE A 7 9.50 2.23 18.40
CA ILE A 7 10.46 2.68 17.37
C ILE A 7 11.26 1.49 16.84
N GLN A 8 11.81 0.67 17.74
CA GLN A 8 12.55 -0.54 17.36
C GLN A 8 11.68 -1.50 16.55
N ALA A 9 10.44 -1.76 16.97
CA ALA A 9 9.53 -2.65 16.26
C ALA A 9 9.21 -2.17 14.84
N ASN A 10 9.08 -0.85 14.62
CA ASN A 10 8.85 -0.30 13.29
C ASN A 10 10.12 -0.33 12.41
N LEU A 11 11.29 0.05 12.96
CA LEU A 11 12.56 0.07 12.22
C LEU A 11 13.04 -1.33 11.79
N LEU A 12 12.70 -2.35 12.56
CA LEU A 12 13.04 -3.74 12.26
C LEU A 12 12.02 -4.46 11.36
N THR A 13 11.07 -3.72 10.77
CA THR A 13 10.17 -4.31 9.77
C THR A 13 10.96 -4.71 8.51
N PRO A 14 10.64 -5.86 7.87
CA PRO A 14 11.35 -6.33 6.68
C PRO A 14 11.44 -5.27 5.57
N ILE A 15 10.41 -4.46 5.40
CA ILE A 15 10.35 -3.39 4.39
C ILE A 15 11.47 -2.37 4.59
N ILE A 16 11.65 -1.86 5.82
CA ILE A 16 12.68 -0.88 6.13
C ILE A 16 14.07 -1.53 6.01
N LEU A 17 14.22 -2.77 6.46
CA LEU A 17 15.47 -3.51 6.34
C LEU A 17 15.87 -3.76 4.88
N PHE A 18 14.93 -4.14 4.00
CA PHE A 18 15.19 -4.29 2.57
C PHE A 18 15.51 -2.96 1.89
N PHE A 19 14.87 -1.87 2.29
CA PHE A 19 15.20 -0.53 1.79
C PHE A 19 16.63 -0.12 2.18
N LEU A 20 17.00 -0.31 3.45
CA LEU A 20 18.36 -0.05 3.93
C LEU A 20 19.38 -0.96 3.24
N PHE A 21 19.06 -2.24 3.05
CA PHE A 21 19.88 -3.17 2.29
C PHE A 21 20.11 -2.68 0.86
N GLY A 22 19.07 -2.18 0.18
CA GLY A 22 19.18 -1.58 -1.15
C GLY A 22 20.12 -0.36 -1.17
N ILE A 23 20.03 0.53 -0.17
CA ILE A 23 20.94 1.67 -0.02
C ILE A 23 22.39 1.19 0.14
N ILE A 24 22.62 0.21 1.01
CA ILE A 24 23.95 -0.35 1.26
C ILE A 24 24.51 -1.00 -0.01
N ALA A 25 23.71 -1.83 -0.68
CA ALA A 25 24.07 -2.50 -1.93
C ALA A 25 24.44 -1.51 -3.03
N ALA A 26 23.67 -0.43 -3.19
CA ALA A 26 23.96 0.64 -4.14
C ALA A 26 25.26 1.39 -3.78
N ARG A 27 25.50 1.67 -2.49
CA ARG A 27 26.71 2.36 -2.02
C ARG A 27 27.99 1.56 -2.25
N ILE A 28 27.93 0.23 -2.06
CA ILE A 28 29.07 -0.66 -2.33
C ILE A 28 29.19 -1.04 -3.81
N LYS A 29 28.34 -0.49 -4.69
CA LYS A 29 28.26 -0.81 -6.12
C LYS A 29 28.10 -2.32 -6.37
N SER A 30 27.26 -2.97 -5.56
CA SER A 30 26.94 -4.39 -5.73
C SER A 30 26.27 -4.61 -7.09
N ASP A 31 26.66 -5.67 -7.80
CA ASP A 31 26.01 -6.09 -9.06
C ASP A 31 24.72 -6.87 -8.80
N LEU A 32 24.02 -6.54 -7.70
CA LEU A 32 22.76 -7.16 -7.31
C LEU A 32 21.67 -6.71 -8.27
N LYS A 33 21.45 -7.49 -9.32
CA LYS A 33 20.38 -7.29 -10.29
C LYS A 33 19.23 -8.23 -9.98
N MET A 34 18.02 -7.67 -9.90
CA MET A 34 16.80 -8.47 -9.88
C MET A 34 16.55 -9.00 -11.30
N PRO A 35 16.33 -10.31 -11.49
CA PRO A 35 15.95 -10.85 -12.79
C PRO A 35 14.68 -10.19 -13.32
N GLU A 36 14.66 -9.80 -14.60
CA GLU A 36 13.49 -9.15 -15.23
C GLU A 36 12.21 -9.96 -15.07
N ALA A 37 12.31 -11.29 -15.19
CA ALA A 37 11.18 -12.20 -14.98
C ALA A 37 10.54 -12.04 -13.58
N ILE A 38 11.33 -11.76 -12.54
CA ILE A 38 10.81 -11.53 -11.19
C ILE A 38 10.12 -10.16 -11.10
N SER A 39 10.71 -9.14 -11.72
CA SER A 39 10.14 -7.77 -11.76
C SER A 39 8.80 -7.71 -12.49
N GLU A 40 8.59 -8.54 -13.52
CA GLU A 40 7.33 -8.62 -14.25
C GLU A 40 6.31 -9.55 -13.58
N PHE A 41 6.75 -10.69 -13.06
CA PHE A 41 5.87 -11.69 -12.45
C PHE A 41 5.30 -11.22 -11.11
N LEU A 42 6.12 -10.60 -10.24
CA LEU A 42 5.70 -10.24 -8.89
C LEU A 42 4.46 -9.33 -8.86
N PRO A 43 4.37 -8.23 -9.63
CA PRO A 43 3.17 -7.39 -9.63
C PRO A 43 1.91 -8.16 -10.02
N ILE A 44 1.99 -9.02 -11.05
CA ILE A 44 0.85 -9.81 -11.54
C ILE A 44 0.44 -10.83 -10.47
N TYR A 45 1.41 -11.54 -9.89
CA TYR A 45 1.17 -12.50 -8.82
C TYR A 45 0.54 -11.83 -7.61
N LEU A 46 1.05 -10.68 -7.18
CA LEU A 46 0.52 -9.94 -6.03
C LEU A 46 -0.91 -9.47 -6.30
N LEU A 47 -1.19 -8.91 -7.49
CA LEU A 47 -2.54 -8.50 -7.87
C LEU A 47 -3.51 -9.69 -7.85
N ALA A 48 -3.09 -10.84 -8.41
CA ALA A 48 -3.88 -12.07 -8.41
C ALA A 48 -4.11 -12.61 -6.98
N ALA A 49 -3.06 -12.65 -6.15
CA ALA A 49 -3.14 -13.14 -4.78
C ALA A 49 -4.05 -12.24 -3.92
N ILE A 50 -3.92 -10.92 -4.03
CA ILE A 50 -4.78 -9.95 -3.32
C ILE A 50 -6.24 -10.14 -3.76
N GLY A 51 -6.49 -10.23 -5.08
CA GLY A 51 -7.84 -10.46 -5.61
C GLY A 51 -8.45 -11.79 -5.15
N LEU A 52 -7.66 -12.87 -5.13
CA LEU A 52 -8.13 -14.19 -4.69
C LEU A 52 -8.42 -14.23 -3.19
N HIS A 53 -7.53 -13.69 -2.35
CA HIS A 53 -7.78 -13.55 -0.91
C HIS A 53 -9.02 -12.70 -0.63
N GLY A 54 -9.17 -11.59 -1.35
CA GLY A 54 -10.34 -10.74 -1.23
C GLY A 54 -11.64 -11.47 -1.58
N GLY A 55 -11.63 -12.26 -2.66
CA GLY A 55 -12.77 -13.08 -3.07
C GLY A 55 -13.13 -14.18 -2.07
N ILE A 56 -12.15 -14.81 -1.43
CA ILE A 56 -12.38 -15.82 -0.38
C ILE A 56 -13.07 -15.19 0.83
N GLU A 57 -12.58 -14.04 1.29
CA GLU A 57 -13.15 -13.33 2.43
C GLU A 57 -14.56 -12.80 2.13
N MET A 58 -14.79 -12.33 0.90
CA MET A 58 -16.11 -11.93 0.42
C MET A 58 -17.12 -13.09 0.46
N ARG A 59 -16.69 -14.32 0.15
CA ARG A 59 -17.56 -15.51 0.26
C ARG A 59 -17.99 -15.78 1.69
N ASN A 60 -17.13 -15.52 2.67
CA ASN A 60 -17.40 -15.78 4.08
C ASN A 60 -18.28 -14.69 4.72
N THR A 61 -18.05 -13.42 4.35
CA THR A 61 -18.70 -12.25 4.98
C THR A 61 -19.93 -11.74 4.24
N GLY A 62 -20.08 -12.09 2.94
CA GLY A 62 -21.17 -11.64 2.08
C GLY A 62 -20.91 -10.26 1.47
N PHE A 63 -21.11 -10.15 0.15
CA PHE A 63 -20.81 -8.93 -0.62
C PHE A 63 -21.55 -7.67 -0.12
N GLU A 64 -22.77 -7.83 0.39
CA GLU A 64 -23.58 -6.70 0.86
C GLU A 64 -22.93 -5.95 2.03
N ASN A 65 -22.23 -6.67 2.91
CA ASN A 65 -21.52 -6.09 4.04
C ASN A 65 -20.28 -5.29 3.62
N MET A 66 -19.79 -5.48 2.39
CA MET A 66 -18.61 -4.82 1.84
C MET A 66 -18.94 -3.57 1.01
N LEU A 67 -20.19 -3.43 0.55
CA LEU A 67 -20.58 -2.35 -0.37
C LEU A 67 -20.29 -0.96 0.18
N ILE A 68 -20.68 -0.69 1.44
CA ILE A 68 -20.47 0.62 2.06
C ILE A 68 -18.97 0.89 2.26
N PRO A 69 -18.19 0.00 2.92
CA PRO A 69 -16.75 0.17 3.05
C PRO A 69 -16.02 0.37 1.71
N MET A 70 -16.41 -0.37 0.67
CA MET A 70 -15.82 -0.27 -0.67
C MET A 70 -16.12 1.08 -1.32
N LEU A 71 -17.37 1.56 -1.27
CA LEU A 71 -17.72 2.89 -1.80
C LEU A 71 -17.00 4.01 -1.05
N VAL A 72 -16.85 3.88 0.27
CA VAL A 72 -16.07 4.83 1.08
C VAL A 72 -14.60 4.82 0.66
N ALA A 73 -14.00 3.64 0.48
CA ALA A 73 -12.60 3.53 0.04
C ALA A 73 -12.38 4.17 -1.34
N ILE A 74 -13.23 3.85 -2.32
CA ILE A 74 -13.18 4.47 -3.67
C ILE A 74 -13.33 5.99 -3.56
N GLY A 75 -14.31 6.46 -2.78
CA GLY A 75 -14.57 7.88 -2.58
C GLY A 75 -13.37 8.61 -1.97
N LEU A 76 -12.73 8.02 -0.95
CA LEU A 76 -11.52 8.54 -0.34
C LEU A 76 -10.35 8.56 -1.33
N SER A 77 -10.12 7.47 -2.06
CA SER A 77 -9.04 7.38 -3.07
C SER A 77 -9.20 8.44 -4.16
N LEU A 78 -10.42 8.66 -4.65
CA LEU A 78 -10.71 9.72 -5.63
C LEU A 78 -10.50 11.11 -5.02
N LEU A 79 -10.98 11.34 -3.80
CA LEU A 79 -10.81 12.61 -3.09
C LEU A 79 -9.33 12.94 -2.88
N PHE A 80 -8.53 11.97 -2.42
CA PHE A 80 -7.09 12.14 -2.25
C PHE A 80 -6.39 12.34 -3.59
N THR A 81 -6.72 11.57 -4.63
CA THR A 81 -6.15 11.75 -5.97
C THR A 81 -6.41 13.17 -6.49
N LEU A 82 -7.65 13.65 -6.39
CA LEU A 82 -8.00 15.01 -6.81
C LEU A 82 -7.29 16.08 -5.96
N ASN A 83 -7.18 15.86 -4.65
CA ASN A 83 -6.46 16.76 -3.75
C ASN A 83 -4.97 16.87 -4.11
N HIS A 84 -4.28 15.73 -4.29
CA HIS A 84 -2.89 15.69 -4.71
C HIS A 84 -2.68 16.33 -6.07
N TYR A 85 -3.57 16.09 -7.03
CA TYR A 85 -3.52 16.74 -8.34
C TYR A 85 -3.58 18.28 -8.21
N GLN A 86 -4.49 18.81 -7.40
CA GLN A 86 -4.59 20.26 -7.18
C GLN A 86 -3.33 20.82 -6.52
N ILE A 87 -2.76 20.11 -5.53
CA ILE A 87 -1.51 20.49 -4.87
C ILE A 87 -0.35 20.51 -5.87
N LEU A 88 -0.17 19.43 -6.64
CA LEU A 88 0.90 19.31 -7.63
C LEU A 88 0.77 20.36 -8.73
N ARG A 89 -0.45 20.66 -9.18
CA ARG A 89 -0.70 21.63 -10.24
C ARG A 89 -0.51 23.07 -9.76
N ARG A 90 -0.99 23.42 -8.56
CA ARG A 90 -0.98 24.81 -8.05
C ARG A 90 0.29 25.16 -7.28
N LEU A 91 0.69 24.30 -6.34
CA LEU A 91 1.85 24.53 -5.48
C LEU A 91 3.12 23.95 -6.10
N GLY A 92 3.06 22.71 -6.58
CA GLY A 92 4.19 22.04 -7.23
C GLY A 92 4.53 22.57 -8.62
N LYS A 93 3.59 23.27 -9.28
CA LYS A 93 3.71 23.83 -10.63
C LYS A 93 4.12 22.79 -11.69
N PHE A 94 3.79 21.52 -11.47
CA PHE A 94 4.03 20.46 -12.44
C PHE A 94 3.15 20.63 -13.69
N ASN A 95 3.57 20.04 -14.81
CA ASN A 95 2.73 19.98 -16.00
C ASN A 95 1.48 19.09 -15.78
N LEU A 96 0.54 19.13 -16.71
CA LEU A 96 -0.73 18.41 -16.58
C LEU A 96 -0.53 16.90 -16.41
N PHE A 97 0.28 16.30 -17.28
CA PHE A 97 0.49 14.85 -17.33
C PHE A 97 1.23 14.35 -16.09
N ASP A 98 2.29 15.03 -15.66
CA ASP A 98 3.04 14.67 -14.45
C ASP A 98 2.18 14.80 -13.19
N SER A 99 1.36 15.86 -13.12
CA SER A 99 0.46 16.06 -11.98
C SER A 99 -0.56 14.92 -11.89
N TYR A 100 -1.14 14.49 -13.01
CA TYR A 100 -2.08 13.36 -13.03
C TYR A 100 -1.40 12.05 -12.71
N ALA A 101 -0.25 11.76 -13.33
CA ALA A 101 0.49 10.53 -13.10
C ALA A 101 0.85 10.38 -11.62
N LEU A 102 1.51 11.37 -11.03
CA LEU A 102 1.90 11.35 -9.62
C LEU A 102 0.69 11.31 -8.69
N ALA A 103 -0.34 12.13 -8.94
CA ALA A 103 -1.55 12.12 -8.12
C ALA A 103 -2.25 10.77 -8.13
N SER A 104 -2.31 10.09 -9.28
CA SER A 104 -2.90 8.75 -9.39
C SER A 104 -2.08 7.68 -8.67
N THR A 105 -0.74 7.80 -8.69
CA THR A 105 0.16 6.87 -7.99
C THR A 105 0.07 7.01 -6.47
N TYR A 106 -0.05 8.24 -5.95
CA TYR A 106 -0.03 8.51 -4.52
C TYR A 106 -1.41 8.74 -3.88
N GLY A 107 -2.46 8.89 -4.69
CA GLY A 107 -3.83 9.08 -4.22
C GLY A 107 -4.53 7.80 -3.77
N ALA A 108 -4.01 6.63 -4.16
CA ALA A 108 -4.49 5.32 -3.75
C ALA A 108 -3.72 4.77 -2.52
N VAL A 109 -4.28 3.76 -1.86
CA VAL A 109 -3.65 3.09 -0.72
C VAL A 109 -2.65 2.04 -1.22
N GLY A 110 -1.39 2.17 -0.82
CA GLY A 110 -0.38 1.15 -1.09
C GLY A 110 -0.48 -0.04 -0.14
N ALA A 111 -0.28 -1.27 -0.64
CA ALA A 111 -0.29 -2.51 0.15
C ALA A 111 0.65 -2.48 1.35
N VAL A 112 1.78 -1.76 1.24
CA VAL A 112 2.75 -1.57 2.32
C VAL A 112 2.15 -0.79 3.49
N HIS A 113 1.59 0.39 3.22
CA HIS A 113 0.96 1.23 4.25
C HIS A 113 -0.23 0.51 4.89
N PHE A 114 -1.00 -0.20 4.08
CA PHE A 114 -2.10 -1.03 4.54
C PHE A 114 -1.64 -2.11 5.54
N SER A 115 -0.61 -2.88 5.21
CA SER A 115 -0.07 -3.95 6.07
C SER A 115 0.48 -3.41 7.40
N VAL A 116 1.13 -2.25 7.38
CA VAL A 116 1.62 -1.57 8.59
C VAL A 116 0.44 -1.12 9.45
N GLY A 117 -0.58 -0.50 8.86
CA GLY A 117 -1.79 -0.08 9.57
C GLY A 117 -2.53 -1.26 10.22
N LEU A 118 -2.68 -2.36 9.49
CA LEU A 118 -3.29 -3.59 10.01
C LEU A 118 -2.51 -4.15 11.21
N SER A 119 -1.18 -4.19 11.08
CA SER A 119 -0.29 -4.66 12.14
C SER A 119 -0.35 -3.74 13.36
N PHE A 120 -0.43 -2.42 13.16
CA PHE A 120 -0.59 -1.45 14.22
C PHE A 120 -1.91 -1.64 14.98
N LEU A 121 -3.04 -1.77 14.27
CA LEU A 121 -4.35 -2.01 14.88
C LEU A 121 -4.37 -3.32 15.66
N LYS A 122 -3.80 -4.39 15.08
CA LYS A 122 -3.66 -5.69 15.76
C LYS A 122 -2.87 -5.58 17.07
N ASN A 123 -1.78 -4.81 17.09
CA ASN A 123 -0.99 -4.56 18.30
C ASN A 123 -1.76 -3.78 19.37
N GLN A 124 -2.76 -2.99 18.96
CA GLN A 124 -3.67 -2.26 19.85
C GLN A 124 -4.89 -3.10 20.29
N GLY A 125 -4.96 -4.38 19.90
CA GLY A 125 -6.08 -5.27 20.18
C GLY A 125 -7.33 -5.00 19.33
N VAL A 126 -7.20 -4.21 18.27
CA VAL A 126 -8.29 -3.94 17.32
C VAL A 126 -8.21 -4.93 16.17
N THR A 127 -9.25 -5.74 16.03
CA THR A 127 -9.38 -6.67 14.90
C THR A 127 -10.04 -5.98 13.72
N SER A 128 -9.39 -6.06 12.57
CA SER A 128 -9.94 -5.67 11.27
C SER A 128 -10.78 -6.78 10.67
N GLU A 129 -11.79 -6.42 9.90
CA GLU A 129 -12.58 -7.36 9.11
C GLU A 129 -11.73 -8.01 8.01
N GLY A 130 -11.90 -9.31 7.79
CA GLY A 130 -11.10 -10.07 6.80
C GLY A 130 -11.26 -9.55 5.37
N TYR A 131 -12.44 -9.02 5.04
CA TYR A 131 -12.72 -8.44 3.73
C TYR A 131 -11.98 -7.13 3.43
N ILE A 132 -11.33 -6.48 4.42
CA ILE A 132 -10.60 -5.23 4.17
C ILE A 132 -9.45 -5.45 3.19
N ALA A 133 -8.84 -6.64 3.17
CA ALA A 133 -7.85 -7.00 2.14
C ALA A 133 -8.45 -7.00 0.72
N ALA A 134 -9.74 -7.31 0.58
CA ALA A 134 -10.46 -7.20 -0.69
C ALA A 134 -10.67 -5.73 -1.10
N ILE A 135 -10.97 -4.87 -0.12
CA ILE A 135 -11.19 -3.43 -0.36
C ILE A 135 -9.91 -2.77 -0.85
N LEU A 136 -8.74 -3.20 -0.38
CA LEU A 136 -7.44 -2.73 -0.91
C LEU A 136 -7.29 -2.95 -2.42
N ALA A 137 -7.94 -3.98 -2.97
CA ALA A 137 -7.85 -4.32 -4.39
C ALA A 137 -8.68 -3.39 -5.30
N VAL A 138 -9.55 -2.56 -4.72
CA VAL A 138 -10.53 -1.71 -5.41
C VAL A 138 -10.13 -0.25 -5.33
#